data_AF-A0A4V0I5K7-F1
#
_entry.id   AF-A0A4V0I5K7-F1
#
_cell.length_a   1.000
_cell.length_b   1.000
_cell.length_c   1.000
_cell.angle_alpha   90.00
_cell.angle_beta   90.00
_cell.angle_gamma   90.00
#
_symmetry.space_group_name_H-M   'P 1'
#
loop_
_entity.id
_entity.type
_entity.pdbx_description
1 polymer ?
#
loop_
_entity_poly.entity_id
_entity_poly.type
_entity_poly.pdbx_seq_one_letter_code
_entity_poly.pdbx_strand_id
1 'polypeptide(L)'
;MTTRIRMTVGSIALLAGACSIAAAAAPALPAESYKKAAEADIALLKKHIETCDTEPTQAKRFAPTAKAVALMIALYGEATGDEALRDGAVKAAEAIAKKDFKGAAAAAKDLAPKGTGKPLAAGKLHEKAKFGLEEAMSPFRGSKVGGMNIEKDIRDAMKSGTADPAALQVLAVRTAALGEFTAAFPNDKAKTNKGNEAKWDKWSKDMIDLSKKIDAEAAKGKSADAKEIVKTLKLLDAKCSDCHNEFRD
;
A
#
# COMPACT_ATOMS: atom_id res chain seq x y z
N MET A 1 72.51 -2.41 30.07
CA MET A 1 71.41 -2.58 31.05
C MET A 1 70.11 -2.23 30.34
N THR A 2 69.32 -3.24 29.96
CA THR A 2 68.09 -3.10 29.17
C THR A 2 66.90 -3.53 30.02
N THR A 3 66.09 -2.56 30.45
CA THR A 3 64.91 -2.78 31.28
C THR A 3 63.72 -3.16 30.39
N ARG A 4 63.22 -4.39 30.53
CA ARG A 4 62.00 -4.87 29.86
C ARG A 4 60.78 -4.55 30.72
N ILE A 5 59.85 -3.74 30.20
CA ILE A 5 58.54 -3.48 30.80
C ILE A 5 57.52 -4.48 30.20
N ARG A 6 56.92 -5.32 31.05
CA ARG A 6 55.78 -6.18 30.70
C ARG A 6 54.50 -5.34 30.83
N MET A 7 53.79 -5.13 29.72
CA MET A 7 52.40 -4.65 29.75
C MET A 7 51.44 -5.85 29.79
N THR A 8 50.70 -5.98 30.88
CA THR A 8 49.51 -6.83 30.99
C THR A 8 48.32 -6.11 30.36
N VAL A 9 47.85 -6.61 29.22
CA VAL A 9 46.59 -6.18 28.58
C VAL A 9 45.43 -6.84 29.33
N GLY A 10 44.70 -6.05 30.12
CA GLY A 10 43.45 -6.46 30.75
C GLY A 10 42.28 -6.24 29.79
N SER A 11 41.71 -7.33 29.26
CA SER A 11 40.49 -7.30 28.46
C SER A 11 39.27 -7.24 29.38
N ILE A 12 38.66 -6.06 29.53
CA ILE A 12 37.31 -5.93 30.08
C ILE A 12 36.34 -6.16 28.93
N ALA A 13 35.76 -7.36 28.86
CA ALA A 13 34.66 -7.67 27.98
C ALA A 13 33.36 -7.07 28.57
N LEU A 14 32.98 -5.88 28.08
CA LEU A 14 31.64 -5.33 28.34
C LEU A 14 30.64 -6.08 27.44
N LEU A 15 29.95 -7.07 28.00
CA LEU A 15 28.76 -7.67 27.42
C LEU A 15 27.61 -6.66 27.53
N ALA A 16 27.52 -5.76 26.55
CA ALA A 16 26.30 -5.00 26.30
C ALA A 16 25.25 -5.97 25.73
N GLY A 17 24.30 -6.36 26.57
CA GLY A 17 23.11 -7.11 26.16
C GLY A 17 22.29 -6.27 25.16
N ALA A 18 22.52 -6.50 23.87
CA ALA A 18 21.68 -5.98 22.81
C ALA A 18 20.33 -6.70 22.88
N CYS A 19 19.35 -6.10 23.55
CA CYS A 19 17.96 -6.37 23.26
C CYS A 19 17.72 -6.00 21.80
N SER A 20 17.73 -7.00 20.92
CA SER A 20 17.31 -6.89 19.53
C SER A 20 15.82 -6.57 19.48
N ILE A 21 15.47 -5.30 19.69
CA ILE A 21 14.15 -4.80 19.33
C ILE A 21 14.10 -4.90 17.81
N ALA A 22 13.37 -5.89 17.29
CA ALA A 22 13.15 -6.04 15.85
C ALA A 22 12.58 -4.72 15.33
N ALA A 23 13.41 -3.97 14.61
CA ALA A 23 12.97 -2.72 14.00
C ALA A 23 11.84 -3.03 13.04
N ALA A 24 10.73 -2.30 13.14
CA ALA A 24 9.68 -2.35 12.13
C ALA A 24 10.32 -2.13 10.75
N ALA A 25 9.96 -2.98 9.79
CA ALA A 25 10.45 -2.84 8.42
C ALA A 25 10.13 -1.43 7.92
N ALA A 26 11.10 -0.79 7.26
CA ALA A 26 10.88 0.54 6.70
C ALA A 26 9.69 0.48 5.71
N PRO A 27 8.82 1.50 5.71
CA PRO A 27 7.70 1.55 4.78
C PRO A 27 8.21 1.53 3.34
N ALA A 28 7.39 1.00 2.43
CA ALA A 28 7.84 0.79 1.06
C ALA A 28 8.17 2.10 0.33
N LEU A 29 7.46 3.20 0.62
CA LEU A 29 7.66 4.51 0.00
C LEU A 29 7.97 5.61 1.03
N PRO A 30 8.45 6.79 0.60
CA PRO A 30 8.60 7.94 1.49
C PRO A 30 7.28 8.37 2.13
N ALA A 31 7.32 8.82 3.38
CA ALA A 31 6.14 9.21 4.14
C ALA A 31 5.32 10.34 3.48
N GLU A 32 5.98 11.27 2.78
CA GLU A 32 5.30 12.32 2.01
C GLU A 32 4.46 11.77 0.84
N SER A 33 4.91 10.70 0.18
CA SER A 33 4.13 10.07 -0.88
C SER A 33 2.85 9.43 -0.32
N TYR A 34 2.95 8.75 0.83
CA TYR A 34 1.80 8.21 1.55
C TYR A 34 0.80 9.29 1.97
N LYS A 35 1.29 10.44 2.46
CA LYS A 35 0.42 11.57 2.83
C LYS A 35 -0.40 12.07 1.64
N LYS A 36 0.23 12.30 0.48
CA LYS A 36 -0.48 12.73 -0.74
C LYS A 36 -1.54 11.72 -1.18
N ALA A 37 -1.22 10.44 -1.14
CA ALA A 37 -2.18 9.39 -1.46
C ALA A 37 -3.34 9.35 -0.45
N ALA A 38 -3.04 9.49 0.85
CA ALA A 38 -4.05 9.51 1.91
C ALA A 38 -5.06 10.65 1.72
N GLU A 39 -4.62 11.86 1.37
CA GLU A 39 -5.54 12.98 1.10
C GLU A 39 -6.52 12.66 -0.05
N ALA A 40 -6.00 12.12 -1.17
CA ALA A 40 -6.83 11.73 -2.31
C ALA A 40 -7.77 10.56 -1.99
N ASP A 41 -7.30 9.57 -1.25
CA ASP A 41 -8.03 8.35 -0.94
C ASP A 41 -9.10 8.57 0.14
N ILE A 42 -8.88 9.47 1.11
CA ILE A 42 -9.90 9.87 2.10
C ILE A 42 -11.09 10.54 1.39
N ALA A 43 -10.82 11.43 0.43
CA ALA A 43 -11.88 12.08 -0.33
C ALA A 43 -12.72 11.07 -1.11
N LEU A 44 -12.05 10.11 -1.76
CA LEU A 44 -12.74 9.02 -2.47
C LEU A 44 -13.53 8.12 -1.51
N LEU A 45 -12.95 7.74 -0.38
CA LEU A 45 -13.61 6.91 0.63
C LEU A 45 -14.91 7.56 1.10
N LYS A 46 -14.86 8.84 1.49
CA LYS A 46 -16.03 9.61 1.92
C LYS A 46 -17.12 9.62 0.85
N LYS A 47 -16.75 9.88 -0.41
CA LYS A 47 -17.67 9.84 -1.55
C LYS A 47 -18.32 8.46 -1.74
N HIS A 48 -17.56 7.38 -1.66
CA HIS A 48 -18.12 6.03 -1.82
C HIS A 48 -19.01 5.63 -0.66
N ILE A 49 -18.67 6.00 0.59
CA ILE A 49 -19.53 5.76 1.75
C ILE A 49 -20.85 6.51 1.58
N GLU A 50 -20.79 7.80 1.24
CA GLU A 50 -21.98 8.63 0.97
C GLU A 50 -22.85 8.04 -0.13
N THR A 51 -22.24 7.58 -1.23
CA THR A 51 -22.96 6.89 -2.32
C THR A 51 -23.65 5.61 -1.82
N CYS A 52 -22.99 4.81 -0.97
CA CYS A 52 -23.59 3.59 -0.43
C CYS A 52 -24.73 3.88 0.56
N ASP A 53 -24.64 4.97 1.34
CA ASP A 53 -25.66 5.37 2.32
C ASP A 53 -26.91 5.94 1.62
N THR A 54 -26.71 6.79 0.61
CA THR A 54 -27.80 7.49 -0.10
C THR A 54 -28.39 6.66 -1.25
N GLU A 55 -27.60 5.78 -1.87
CA GLU A 55 -28.03 4.89 -2.95
C GLU A 55 -27.71 3.41 -2.61
N PRO A 56 -28.51 2.73 -1.77
CA PRO A 56 -28.23 1.36 -1.34
C PRO A 56 -28.09 0.34 -2.47
N THR A 57 -28.71 0.60 -3.63
CA THR A 57 -28.57 -0.24 -4.84
C THR A 57 -27.15 -0.21 -5.40
N GLN A 58 -26.39 0.87 -5.17
CA GLN A 58 -24.99 1.02 -5.55
C GLN A 58 -24.03 0.41 -4.53
N ALA A 59 -24.48 0.03 -3.34
CA ALA A 59 -23.62 -0.52 -2.29
C ALA A 59 -22.86 -1.77 -2.74
N LYS A 60 -23.49 -2.66 -3.53
CA LYS A 60 -22.81 -3.84 -4.09
C LYS A 60 -21.64 -3.47 -5.02
N ARG A 61 -21.72 -2.30 -5.65
CA ARG A 61 -20.73 -1.79 -6.60
C ARG A 61 -19.58 -1.07 -5.89
N PHE A 62 -19.87 -0.18 -4.94
CA PHE A 62 -18.86 0.69 -4.33
C PHE A 62 -18.33 0.21 -2.97
N ALA A 63 -19.11 -0.56 -2.19
CA ALA A 63 -18.68 -0.98 -0.86
C ALA A 63 -17.39 -1.83 -0.86
N PRO A 64 -17.15 -2.75 -1.82
CA PRO A 64 -15.88 -3.49 -1.89
C PRO A 64 -14.66 -2.55 -2.00
N THR A 65 -14.73 -1.57 -2.91
CA THR A 65 -13.65 -0.59 -3.12
C THR A 65 -13.54 0.37 -1.96
N ALA A 66 -14.65 0.83 -1.38
CA ALA A 66 -14.61 1.66 -0.17
C ALA A 66 -13.89 0.94 0.98
N LYS A 67 -14.17 -0.36 1.18
CA LYS A 67 -13.48 -1.19 2.17
C LYS A 67 -11.98 -1.30 1.88
N ALA A 68 -11.60 -1.56 0.62
CA ALA A 68 -10.20 -1.64 0.20
C ALA A 68 -9.46 -0.32 0.44
N VAL A 69 -10.06 0.80 0.02
CA VAL A 69 -9.50 2.15 0.20
C VAL A 69 -9.33 2.48 1.67
N ALA A 70 -10.29 2.13 2.53
CA ALA A 70 -10.16 2.32 3.97
C ALA A 70 -8.96 1.54 4.55
N LEU A 71 -8.71 0.30 4.10
CA LEU A 71 -7.54 -0.45 4.56
C LEU A 71 -6.22 0.05 3.96
N MET A 72 -6.23 0.57 2.73
CA MET A 72 -5.08 1.30 2.16
C MET A 72 -4.74 2.53 3.00
N ILE A 73 -5.74 3.33 3.40
CA ILE A 73 -5.54 4.48 4.29
C ILE A 73 -4.99 4.03 5.65
N ALA A 74 -5.45 2.88 6.17
CA ALA A 74 -4.91 2.33 7.41
C ALA A 74 -3.41 1.98 7.28
N LEU A 75 -3.03 1.36 6.15
CA LEU A 75 -1.62 1.09 5.84
C LEU A 75 -0.80 2.38 5.72
N TYR A 76 -1.38 3.44 5.14
CA TYR A 76 -0.71 4.74 5.09
C TYR A 76 -0.45 5.27 6.50
N GLY A 77 -1.41 5.13 7.43
CA GLY A 77 -1.23 5.49 8.83
C GLY A 77 -0.12 4.69 9.52
N GLU A 78 0.01 3.40 9.22
CA GLU A 78 1.14 2.60 9.71
C GLU A 78 2.48 3.11 9.15
N ALA A 79 2.53 3.38 7.85
CA ALA A 79 3.73 3.88 7.17
C ALA A 79 4.17 5.27 7.64
N THR A 80 3.23 6.14 8.01
CA THR A 80 3.50 7.52 8.45
C THR A 80 3.55 7.71 9.96
N GLY A 81 3.32 6.67 10.77
CA GLY A 81 3.28 6.82 12.23
C GLY A 81 1.98 7.46 12.77
N ASP A 82 0.91 7.50 11.97
CA ASP A 82 -0.36 8.15 12.32
C ASP A 82 -1.38 7.11 12.82
N GLU A 83 -1.37 6.87 14.13
CA GLU A 83 -2.29 5.93 14.79
C GLU A 83 -3.76 6.33 14.61
N ALA A 84 -4.07 7.63 14.62
CA ALA A 84 -5.44 8.11 14.48
C ALA A 84 -5.98 7.84 13.07
N LEU A 85 -5.14 8.06 12.05
CA LEU A 85 -5.48 7.72 10.67
C LEU A 85 -5.68 6.21 10.51
N ARG A 86 -4.74 5.40 11.05
CA ARG A 86 -4.83 3.93 11.02
C ARG A 86 -6.14 3.45 11.64
N ASP A 87 -6.40 3.81 12.89
CA ASP A 87 -7.51 3.27 13.67
C ASP A 87 -8.86 3.75 13.15
N GLY A 88 -8.96 5.02 12.74
CA GLY A 88 -10.17 5.55 12.13
C GLY A 88 -10.51 4.87 10.81
N ALA A 89 -9.50 4.61 9.97
CA ALA A 89 -9.69 3.95 8.68
C ALA A 89 -10.05 2.46 8.85
N VAL A 90 -9.45 1.75 9.82
CA VAL A 90 -9.87 0.37 10.19
C VAL A 90 -11.33 0.36 10.66
N LYS A 91 -11.74 1.29 11.52
CA LYS A 91 -13.15 1.39 11.98
C LYS A 91 -14.10 1.65 10.81
N ALA A 92 -13.74 2.50 9.86
CA ALA A 92 -14.52 2.73 8.66
C ALA A 92 -14.66 1.44 7.83
N ALA A 93 -13.56 0.70 7.61
CA ALA A 93 -13.58 -0.58 6.90
C ALA A 93 -14.49 -1.62 7.60
N GLU A 94 -14.41 -1.74 8.91
CA GLU A 94 -15.23 -2.66 9.70
C GLU A 94 -16.72 -2.30 9.65
N ALA A 95 -17.07 -1.01 9.66
CA ALA A 95 -18.44 -0.54 9.51
C ALA A 95 -18.98 -0.84 8.10
N ILE A 96 -18.19 -0.58 7.05
CA ILE A 96 -18.53 -0.93 5.66
C ILE A 96 -18.79 -2.44 5.53
N ALA A 97 -17.95 -3.28 6.15
CA ALA A 97 -18.11 -4.73 6.14
C ALA A 97 -19.43 -5.21 6.78
N LYS A 98 -19.96 -4.44 7.74
CA LYS A 98 -21.26 -4.66 8.38
C LYS A 98 -22.43 -3.99 7.65
N LYS A 99 -22.17 -3.31 6.53
CA LYS A 99 -23.13 -2.45 5.80
C LYS A 99 -23.68 -1.31 6.65
N ASP A 100 -22.93 -0.90 7.68
CA ASP A 100 -23.25 0.26 8.51
C ASP A 100 -22.59 1.51 7.90
N PHE A 101 -23.19 2.03 6.83
CA PHE A 101 -22.63 3.17 6.09
C PHE A 101 -22.68 4.47 6.90
N LYS A 102 -23.61 4.62 7.82
CA LYS A 102 -23.65 5.74 8.77
C LYS A 102 -22.51 5.67 9.77
N GLY A 103 -22.26 4.49 10.35
CA GLY A 103 -21.11 4.26 11.22
C GLY A 103 -19.78 4.46 10.48
N ALA A 104 -19.71 4.02 9.22
CA ALA A 104 -18.55 4.25 8.37
C ALA A 104 -18.31 5.75 8.11
N ALA A 105 -19.38 6.51 7.81
CA ALA A 105 -19.30 7.95 7.60
C ALA A 105 -18.82 8.68 8.87
N ALA A 106 -19.32 8.28 10.04
CA ALA A 106 -18.88 8.82 11.31
C ALA A 106 -17.40 8.55 11.58
N ALA A 107 -16.93 7.32 11.32
CA ALA A 107 -15.53 6.94 11.45
C ALA A 107 -14.62 7.67 10.44
N ALA A 108 -15.12 7.91 9.22
CA ALA A 108 -14.37 8.57 8.16
C ALA A 108 -14.35 10.10 8.26
N LYS A 109 -15.27 10.71 9.02
CA LYS A 109 -15.50 12.16 9.05
C LYS A 109 -14.23 12.96 9.30
N ASP A 110 -13.51 12.59 10.35
CA ASP A 110 -12.34 13.34 10.85
C ASP A 110 -11.01 12.71 10.40
N LEU A 111 -11.03 11.78 9.43
CA LEU A 111 -9.81 11.29 8.81
C LEU A 111 -9.09 12.44 8.11
N ALA A 112 -7.86 12.65 8.53
CA ALA A 112 -6.91 13.58 7.94
C ALA A 112 -5.51 13.03 8.20
N PRO A 113 -4.63 12.96 7.20
CA PRO A 113 -3.27 12.50 7.42
C PRO A 113 -2.49 13.58 8.18
N LYS A 114 -1.89 13.21 9.30
CA LYS A 114 -0.98 14.07 10.05
C LYS A 114 0.45 13.94 9.54
N GLY A 115 1.33 14.79 10.08
CA GLY A 115 2.75 14.83 9.71
C GLY A 115 3.48 13.51 9.91
N THR A 116 4.73 13.47 9.47
CA THR A 116 5.55 12.26 9.39
C THR A 116 6.10 11.85 10.77
N GLY A 117 5.49 10.82 11.36
CA GLY A 117 5.99 10.13 12.54
C GLY A 117 6.90 8.95 12.19
N LYS A 118 7.46 8.30 13.22
CA LYS A 118 8.12 7.01 13.04
C LYS A 118 7.07 5.97 12.60
N PRO A 119 7.36 5.13 11.59
CA PRO A 119 6.45 4.06 11.19
C PRO A 119 6.00 3.23 12.39
N LEU A 120 4.70 2.90 12.42
CA LEU A 120 4.13 2.02 13.42
C LEU A 120 4.59 0.58 13.16
N ALA A 121 4.41 -0.30 14.15
CA ALA A 121 4.52 -1.72 13.90
C ALA A 121 3.45 -2.15 12.88
N ALA A 122 3.86 -2.91 11.87
CA ALA A 122 2.96 -3.42 10.84
C ALA A 122 1.84 -4.25 11.48
N GLY A 123 0.61 -3.82 11.27
CA GLY A 123 -0.57 -4.53 11.71
C GLY A 123 -0.95 -5.63 10.73
N LYS A 124 -1.75 -6.59 11.21
CA LYS A 124 -2.37 -7.59 10.34
C LYS A 124 -3.62 -7.02 9.66
N LEU A 125 -3.46 -5.94 8.89
CA LEU A 125 -4.58 -5.22 8.26
C LEU A 125 -5.40 -6.12 7.32
N HIS A 126 -4.75 -7.09 6.67
CA HIS A 126 -5.40 -8.09 5.83
C HIS A 126 -6.38 -9.01 6.61
N GLU A 127 -6.20 -9.18 7.92
CA GLU A 127 -7.13 -9.96 8.75
C GLU A 127 -8.33 -9.11 9.25
N LYS A 128 -8.37 -7.81 8.95
CA LYS A 128 -9.42 -6.89 9.42
C LYS A 128 -10.60 -6.81 8.46
N ALA A 129 -11.75 -6.40 8.98
CA ALA A 129 -12.95 -6.06 8.20
C ALA A 129 -13.46 -7.14 7.21
N LYS A 130 -13.15 -8.43 7.41
CA LYS A 130 -13.46 -9.50 6.44
C LYS A 130 -12.96 -9.13 5.03
N PHE A 131 -11.76 -8.60 4.96
CA PHE A 131 -11.12 -8.23 3.71
C PHE A 131 -10.59 -9.48 3.01
N GLY A 132 -10.84 -9.59 1.71
CA GLY A 132 -10.37 -10.69 0.89
C GLY A 132 -9.68 -10.20 -0.38
N LEU A 133 -9.17 -11.16 -1.15
CA LEU A 133 -8.44 -10.89 -2.39
C LEU A 133 -9.29 -10.12 -3.41
N GLU A 134 -10.58 -10.45 -3.55
CA GLU A 134 -11.46 -9.76 -4.50
C GLU A 134 -11.61 -8.28 -4.20
N GLU A 135 -11.68 -7.92 -2.90
CA GLU A 135 -11.72 -6.52 -2.48
C GLU A 135 -10.36 -5.85 -2.60
N ALA A 136 -9.26 -6.55 -2.30
CA ALA A 136 -7.92 -6.03 -2.58
C ALA A 136 -7.73 -5.69 -4.07
N MET A 137 -8.35 -6.45 -4.97
CA MET A 137 -8.29 -6.20 -6.41
C MET A 137 -9.33 -5.20 -6.92
N SER A 138 -10.32 -4.81 -6.11
CA SER A 138 -11.41 -3.96 -6.59
C SER A 138 -10.99 -2.53 -7.00
N PRO A 139 -9.97 -1.89 -6.38
CA PRO A 139 -9.43 -0.61 -6.85
C PRO A 139 -8.90 -0.62 -8.29
N PHE A 140 -8.39 -1.76 -8.79
CA PHE A 140 -7.92 -1.86 -10.18
C PHE A 140 -9.05 -1.78 -11.21
N ARG A 141 -10.29 -2.09 -10.81
CA ARG A 141 -11.44 -2.09 -11.70
C ARG A 141 -11.76 -0.68 -12.21
N GLY A 142 -12.51 -0.61 -13.31
CA GLY A 142 -13.00 0.66 -13.84
C GLY A 142 -13.98 1.36 -12.89
N SER A 143 -13.94 2.69 -12.88
CA SER A 143 -14.90 3.55 -12.15
C SER A 143 -16.37 3.26 -12.48
N LYS A 144 -16.66 2.87 -13.73
CA LYS A 144 -18.00 2.41 -14.17
C LYS A 144 -18.51 1.17 -13.43
N VAL A 145 -17.65 0.41 -12.76
CA VAL A 145 -18.01 -0.73 -11.92
C VAL A 145 -17.57 -0.53 -10.46
N GLY A 146 -17.28 0.71 -10.07
CA GLY A 146 -16.98 1.07 -8.69
C GLY A 146 -15.52 0.93 -8.26
N GLY A 147 -14.59 0.74 -9.19
CA GLY A 147 -13.15 0.78 -8.90
C GLY A 147 -12.55 2.19 -9.03
N MET A 148 -11.22 2.26 -8.98
CA MET A 148 -10.44 3.52 -8.99
C MET A 148 -9.76 3.80 -10.34
N ASN A 149 -9.99 2.98 -11.36
CA ASN A 149 -9.32 3.05 -12.67
C ASN A 149 -7.79 2.80 -12.63
N ILE A 150 -7.19 2.25 -11.57
CA ILE A 150 -5.72 2.12 -11.48
C ILE A 150 -5.11 1.44 -12.72
N GLU A 151 -5.69 0.32 -13.19
CA GLU A 151 -5.19 -0.38 -14.39
C GLU A 151 -5.31 0.49 -15.66
N LYS A 152 -6.41 1.24 -15.77
CA LYS A 152 -6.61 2.17 -16.89
C LYS A 152 -5.63 3.34 -16.83
N ASP A 153 -5.40 3.92 -15.66
CA ASP A 153 -4.52 5.06 -15.46
C ASP A 153 -3.06 4.69 -15.78
N ILE A 154 -2.61 3.50 -15.37
CA ILE A 154 -1.31 2.93 -15.77
C ILE A 154 -1.21 2.88 -17.31
N ARG A 155 -2.23 2.31 -17.97
CA ARG A 155 -2.23 2.17 -19.44
C ARG A 155 -2.31 3.49 -20.19
N ASP A 156 -3.06 4.46 -19.68
CA ASP A 156 -3.17 5.77 -20.28
C ASP A 156 -1.86 6.57 -20.13
N ALA A 157 -1.21 6.48 -18.96
CA ALA A 157 0.12 7.06 -18.75
C ALA A 157 1.18 6.45 -19.67
N MET A 158 1.14 5.13 -19.90
CA MET A 158 2.01 4.46 -20.88
C MET A 158 1.80 4.95 -22.31
N LYS A 159 0.54 5.14 -22.72
CA LYS A 159 0.18 5.51 -24.10
C LYS A 159 0.48 6.97 -24.41
N SER A 160 0.15 7.87 -23.48
CA SER A 160 0.37 9.30 -23.62
C SER A 160 1.84 9.69 -23.55
N GLY A 161 2.67 8.87 -22.90
CA GLY A 161 4.08 9.16 -22.67
C GLY A 161 4.32 10.35 -21.74
N THR A 162 3.26 10.95 -21.19
CA THR A 162 3.28 12.12 -20.31
C THR A 162 2.17 11.96 -19.29
N ALA A 163 2.48 12.12 -18.01
CA ALA A 163 1.49 12.18 -16.95
C ALA A 163 1.97 13.17 -15.88
N ASP A 164 1.01 13.78 -15.18
CA ASP A 164 1.32 14.65 -14.06
C ASP A 164 2.13 13.87 -12.99
N PRO A 165 3.33 14.34 -12.61
CA PRO A 165 4.15 13.64 -11.63
C PRO A 165 3.46 13.46 -10.28
N ALA A 166 2.60 14.40 -9.85
CA ALA A 166 1.87 14.24 -8.60
C ALA A 166 0.82 13.10 -8.69
N ALA A 167 0.08 13.02 -9.80
CA ALA A 167 -0.81 11.90 -10.07
C ALA A 167 -0.07 10.54 -10.12
N LEU A 168 1.14 10.51 -10.70
CA LEU A 168 1.96 9.29 -10.74
C LEU A 168 2.45 8.83 -9.37
N GLN A 169 2.79 9.76 -8.45
CA GLN A 169 3.13 9.40 -7.07
C GLN A 169 1.94 8.75 -6.37
N VAL A 170 0.74 9.32 -6.51
CA VAL A 170 -0.48 8.73 -5.93
C VAL A 170 -0.75 7.34 -6.53
N LEU A 171 -0.60 7.18 -7.84
CA LEU A 171 -0.77 5.89 -8.52
C LEU A 171 0.23 4.83 -8.04
N ALA A 172 1.49 5.24 -7.85
CA ALA A 172 2.55 4.38 -7.34
C ALA A 172 2.26 3.91 -5.91
N VAL A 173 1.89 4.83 -5.01
CA VAL A 173 1.56 4.49 -3.62
C VAL A 173 0.39 3.52 -3.54
N ARG A 174 -0.70 3.78 -4.31
CA ARG A 174 -1.85 2.88 -4.38
C ARG A 174 -1.45 1.49 -4.84
N THR A 175 -0.64 1.40 -5.89
CA THR A 175 -0.21 0.11 -6.44
C THR A 175 0.69 -0.65 -5.48
N ALA A 176 1.60 0.04 -4.79
CA ALA A 176 2.43 -0.59 -3.76
C ALA A 176 1.61 -1.11 -2.58
N ALA A 177 0.69 -0.31 -2.05
CA ALA A 177 -0.20 -0.73 -0.97
C ALA A 177 -1.02 -1.97 -1.35
N LEU A 178 -1.55 -2.01 -2.57
CA LEU A 178 -2.26 -3.18 -3.08
C LEU A 178 -1.34 -4.38 -3.30
N GLY A 179 -0.09 -4.18 -3.69
CA GLY A 179 0.93 -5.22 -3.74
C GLY A 179 1.19 -5.84 -2.36
N GLU A 180 1.24 -5.02 -1.30
CA GLU A 180 1.39 -5.51 0.08
C GLU A 180 0.18 -6.34 0.53
N PHE A 181 -1.04 -5.90 0.24
CA PHE A 181 -2.23 -6.71 0.51
C PHE A 181 -2.23 -8.01 -0.30
N THR A 182 -1.92 -7.94 -1.59
CA THR A 182 -1.89 -9.12 -2.47
C THR A 182 -0.92 -10.16 -1.95
N ALA A 183 0.27 -9.77 -1.50
CA ALA A 183 1.25 -10.68 -0.90
C ALA A 183 0.68 -11.47 0.29
N ALA A 184 -0.25 -10.87 1.05
CA ALA A 184 -0.89 -11.52 2.20
C ALA A 184 -2.10 -12.42 1.83
N PHE A 185 -2.54 -12.42 0.56
CA PHE A 185 -3.73 -13.14 0.10
C PHE A 185 -3.45 -14.13 -1.05
N PRO A 186 -2.53 -15.10 -0.91
CA PRO A 186 -2.39 -16.15 -1.91
C PRO A 186 -3.72 -16.91 -2.06
N ASN A 187 -4.20 -17.02 -3.30
CA ASN A 187 -5.40 -17.80 -3.60
C ASN A 187 -5.12 -19.31 -3.61
N ASP A 188 -6.15 -20.11 -3.88
CA ASP A 188 -6.04 -21.57 -3.82
C ASP A 188 -5.00 -22.11 -4.81
N LYS A 189 -4.95 -21.56 -6.04
CA LYS A 189 -3.95 -21.93 -7.06
C LYS A 189 -2.53 -21.56 -6.64
N ALA A 190 -2.35 -20.40 -6.00
CA ALA A 190 -1.06 -19.99 -5.43
C ALA A 190 -0.60 -20.93 -4.31
N LYS A 191 -1.54 -21.46 -3.51
CA LYS A 191 -1.28 -22.37 -2.39
C LYS A 191 -1.03 -23.83 -2.80
N THR A 192 -1.32 -24.20 -4.05
CA THR A 192 -1.20 -25.60 -4.52
C THR A 192 0.20 -26.18 -4.35
N ASN A 193 1.26 -25.38 -4.51
CA ASN A 193 2.64 -25.82 -4.31
C ASN A 193 3.59 -24.64 -4.03
N LYS A 194 4.80 -24.95 -3.55
CA LYS A 194 5.81 -23.93 -3.19
C LYS A 194 6.30 -23.08 -4.36
N GLY A 195 6.28 -23.60 -5.58
CA GLY A 195 6.65 -22.84 -6.78
C GLY A 195 5.63 -21.75 -7.08
N ASN A 196 4.34 -22.07 -6.97
CA ASN A 196 3.25 -21.11 -7.15
C ASN A 196 3.25 -20.04 -6.06
N GLU A 197 3.43 -20.44 -4.80
CA GLU A 197 3.55 -19.52 -3.67
C GLU A 197 4.73 -18.54 -3.89
N ALA A 198 5.88 -19.04 -4.34
CA ALA A 198 7.03 -18.21 -4.65
C ALA A 198 6.79 -17.24 -5.83
N LYS A 199 6.06 -17.64 -6.88
CA LYS A 199 5.68 -16.75 -7.99
C LYS A 199 4.74 -15.64 -7.51
N TRP A 200 3.72 -15.99 -6.71
CA TRP A 200 2.78 -15.04 -6.13
C TRP A 200 3.51 -13.97 -5.30
N ASP A 201 4.37 -14.43 -4.40
CA ASP A 201 5.23 -13.59 -3.58
C ASP A 201 6.14 -12.70 -4.41
N LYS A 202 6.73 -13.26 -5.47
CA LYS A 202 7.62 -12.53 -6.35
C LYS A 202 6.90 -11.41 -7.08
N TRP A 203 5.76 -11.68 -7.71
CA TRP A 203 5.06 -10.66 -8.48
C TRP A 203 4.46 -9.57 -7.59
N SER A 204 3.98 -9.93 -6.39
CA SER A 204 3.56 -8.94 -5.39
C SER A 204 4.72 -8.02 -4.98
N LYS A 205 5.92 -8.56 -4.75
CA LYS A 205 7.13 -7.78 -4.45
C LYS A 205 7.57 -6.93 -5.65
N ASP A 206 7.55 -7.48 -6.87
CA ASP A 206 7.88 -6.74 -8.09
C ASP A 206 6.95 -5.53 -8.29
N MET A 207 5.64 -5.67 -7.99
CA MET A 207 4.70 -4.54 -8.02
C MET A 207 5.10 -3.42 -7.06
N ILE A 208 5.47 -3.78 -5.82
CA ILE A 208 5.93 -2.82 -4.81
C ILE A 208 7.21 -2.12 -5.29
N ASP A 209 8.20 -2.87 -5.76
CA ASP A 209 9.50 -2.32 -6.15
C ASP A 209 9.44 -1.47 -7.41
N LEU A 210 8.61 -1.84 -8.39
CA LEU A 210 8.35 -1.00 -9.57
C LEU A 210 7.60 0.28 -9.19
N SER A 211 6.66 0.19 -8.23
CA SER A 211 5.96 1.37 -7.71
C SER A 211 6.93 2.34 -7.02
N LYS A 212 7.88 1.84 -6.21
CA LYS A 212 8.95 2.67 -5.62
C LYS A 212 9.75 3.43 -6.68
N LYS A 213 10.07 2.78 -7.81
CA LYS A 213 10.80 3.42 -8.92
C LYS A 213 9.97 4.51 -9.60
N ILE A 214 8.68 4.26 -9.82
CA ILE A 214 7.76 5.27 -10.38
C ILE A 214 7.67 6.48 -9.45
N ASP A 215 7.47 6.26 -8.14
CA ASP A 215 7.39 7.33 -7.15
C ASP A 215 8.69 8.13 -7.08
N ALA A 216 9.86 7.47 -7.00
CA ALA A 216 11.15 8.14 -6.94
C ALA A 216 11.43 9.00 -8.18
N GLU A 217 11.06 8.52 -9.38
CA GLU A 217 11.21 9.29 -10.61
C GLU A 217 10.22 10.46 -10.67
N ALA A 218 8.95 10.21 -10.32
CA ALA A 218 7.90 11.22 -10.29
C ALA A 218 8.14 12.29 -9.20
N ALA A 219 8.84 11.96 -8.11
CA ALA A 219 9.24 12.90 -7.07
C ALA A 219 10.17 14.01 -7.57
N LYS A 220 10.84 13.83 -8.73
CA LYS A 220 11.64 14.86 -9.39
C LYS A 220 10.81 15.97 -10.04
N GLY A 221 9.47 15.83 -10.07
CA GLY A 221 8.57 16.84 -10.59
C GLY A 221 8.85 17.17 -12.06
N LYS A 222 9.14 18.44 -12.36
CA LYS A 222 9.45 18.89 -13.74
C LYS A 222 10.72 18.26 -14.32
N SER A 223 11.60 17.71 -13.46
CA SER A 223 12.84 17.05 -13.86
C SER A 223 12.69 15.53 -13.97
N ALA A 224 11.47 14.99 -13.87
CA ALA A 224 11.21 13.56 -14.03
C ALA A 224 11.50 13.11 -15.48
N ASP A 225 12.17 11.96 -15.62
CA ASP A 225 12.36 11.30 -16.91
C ASP A 225 11.10 10.52 -17.31
N ALA A 226 10.31 11.13 -18.19
CA ALA A 226 9.10 10.53 -18.72
C ALA A 226 9.34 9.17 -19.41
N LYS A 227 10.50 8.96 -20.05
CA LYS A 227 10.82 7.69 -20.72
C LYS A 227 11.07 6.59 -19.69
N GLU A 228 11.77 6.90 -18.60
CA GLU A 228 12.00 5.93 -17.52
C GLU A 228 10.70 5.60 -16.79
N ILE A 229 9.82 6.58 -16.55
CA ILE A 229 8.47 6.35 -16.01
C ILE A 229 7.69 5.39 -16.91
N VAL A 230 7.59 5.68 -18.21
CA VAL A 230 6.83 4.84 -19.16
C VAL A 230 7.39 3.43 -19.23
N LYS A 231 8.72 3.28 -19.26
CA LYS A 231 9.39 1.97 -19.22
C LYS A 231 9.05 1.22 -17.94
N THR A 232 9.05 1.89 -16.80
CA THR A 232 8.73 1.26 -15.50
C THR A 232 7.25 0.88 -15.42
N LEU A 233 6.33 1.71 -15.93
CA LEU A 233 4.90 1.40 -16.04
C LEU A 233 4.65 0.18 -16.94
N LYS A 234 5.38 0.03 -18.05
CA LYS A 234 5.30 -1.17 -18.91
C LYS A 234 5.74 -2.43 -18.17
N LEU A 235 6.80 -2.35 -17.38
CA LEU A 235 7.22 -3.47 -16.53
C LEU A 235 6.16 -3.79 -15.48
N LEU A 236 5.54 -2.78 -14.88
CA LEU A 236 4.48 -2.96 -13.89
C LEU A 236 3.24 -3.63 -14.49
N ASP A 237 2.73 -3.14 -15.62
CA ASP A 237 1.59 -3.73 -16.34
C ASP A 237 1.88 -5.18 -16.78
N ALA A 238 3.11 -5.47 -17.19
CA ALA A 238 3.54 -6.84 -17.49
C ALA A 238 3.48 -7.74 -16.25
N LYS A 239 3.89 -7.27 -15.06
CA LYS A 239 3.81 -8.09 -13.83
C LYS A 239 2.38 -8.30 -13.35
N CYS A 240 1.51 -7.29 -13.48
CA CYS A 240 0.08 -7.46 -13.25
C CYS A 240 -0.50 -8.54 -14.19
N SER A 241 -0.10 -8.51 -15.47
CA SER A 241 -0.53 -9.48 -16.48
C SER A 241 -0.01 -10.89 -16.19
N ASP A 242 1.28 -11.04 -15.86
CA ASP A 242 1.91 -12.31 -15.48
C ASP A 242 1.15 -12.95 -14.30
N CYS A 243 0.86 -12.16 -13.26
CA CYS A 243 0.14 -12.62 -12.08
C CYS A 243 -1.31 -13.03 -12.40
N HIS A 244 -2.03 -12.23 -13.19
CA HIS A 244 -3.39 -12.56 -13.59
C HIS A 244 -3.44 -13.82 -14.47
N ASN A 245 -2.54 -13.96 -15.44
CA ASN A 245 -2.53 -15.11 -16.34
C ASN A 245 -2.26 -16.42 -15.59
N GLU A 246 -1.44 -16.38 -14.54
CA GLU A 246 -1.13 -17.57 -13.75
C GLU A 246 -2.20 -17.85 -12.70
N PHE A 247 -2.77 -16.82 -12.04
CA PHE A 247 -3.53 -17.02 -10.81
C PHE A 247 -4.97 -16.53 -10.83
N ARG A 248 -5.50 -15.93 -11.89
CA ARG A 248 -6.88 -15.38 -11.86
C ARG A 248 -7.99 -16.43 -11.93
N ASP A 249 -7.65 -17.68 -12.26
CA ASP A 249 -8.59 -18.80 -12.42
C ASP A 249 -9.03 -19.41 -11.07
#